data_AF-V5H317-F1
#
_entry.id   AF-V5H317-F1
#
_cell.length_a   1.000
_cell.length_b   1.000
_cell.length_c   1.000
_cell.angle_alpha   90.00
_cell.angle_beta   90.00
_cell.angle_gamma   90.00
#
_symmetry.space_group_name_H-M   'P 1'
#
loop_
_entity.id
_entity.type
_entity.pdbx_description
1 polymer ?
#
loop_
_entity_poly.entity_id
_entity_poly.type
_entity_poly.pdbx_seq_one_letter_code
_entity_poly.pdbx_strand_id
1 'polypeptide(L)'
;MAISRLVWALAALAAGAAAASHKDVTARVSKKVENGGGSRGTVVCYYQTWAYKRPAPMKYDIEDIPVDLCSHLIYSFVGLDNKTWTVNNIDEDFDNKQDGLRRFVALKKKHPHLKTLLAIGGWDEGGRKYS
;
A
#
# COMPACT_ATOMS: atom_id res chain seq x y z
N MET A 1 -25.66 -74.66 -23.61
CA MET A 1 -26.26 -75.22 -22.39
C MET A 1 -25.41 -74.69 -21.24
N ALA A 2 -25.78 -73.74 -20.38
CA ALA A 2 -27.03 -73.07 -20.01
C ALA A 2 -26.68 -71.57 -19.77
N ILE A 3 -27.44 -70.57 -20.23
CA ILE A 3 -28.68 -69.99 -19.68
C ILE A 3 -28.58 -69.56 -18.20
N SER A 4 -28.91 -68.28 -17.99
CA SER A 4 -29.20 -67.60 -16.71
C SER A 4 -27.97 -67.10 -15.97
N ARG A 5 -27.73 -65.79 -15.83
CA ARG A 5 -28.60 -64.90 -15.05
C ARG A 5 -28.55 -63.46 -15.59
N LEU A 6 -29.64 -63.12 -16.26
CA LEU A 6 -30.12 -61.76 -16.43
C LEU A 6 -30.85 -61.37 -15.15
N VAL A 7 -30.20 -60.65 -14.23
CA VAL A 7 -30.83 -59.68 -13.29
C VAL A 7 -29.66 -58.90 -12.72
N TRP A 8 -29.53 -57.62 -13.08
CA TRP A 8 -29.08 -56.48 -12.27
C TRP A 8 -28.98 -55.31 -13.26
N ALA A 9 -30.14 -54.96 -13.83
CA ALA A 9 -30.34 -53.62 -14.35
C ALA A 9 -30.66 -52.69 -13.18
N LEU A 10 -30.17 -51.46 -13.29
CA LEU A 10 -30.45 -50.27 -12.47
C LEU A 10 -29.73 -50.14 -11.11
N ALA A 11 -28.60 -49.43 -11.13
CA ALA A 11 -28.35 -48.36 -10.17
C ALA A 11 -27.45 -47.27 -10.80
N ALA A 12 -28.12 -46.18 -11.20
CA ALA A 12 -27.69 -44.79 -11.21
C ALA A 12 -26.28 -44.41 -11.69
N LEU A 13 -26.28 -43.58 -12.75
CA LEU A 13 -25.31 -42.53 -13.03
C LEU A 13 -24.90 -41.80 -11.74
N ALA A 14 -23.59 -41.73 -11.47
CA ALA A 14 -22.99 -40.60 -10.79
C ALA A 14 -21.70 -40.25 -11.54
N ALA A 15 -21.74 -39.10 -12.24
CA ALA A 15 -20.64 -38.51 -12.95
C ALA A 15 -19.44 -38.33 -12.01
N GLY A 16 -18.25 -38.69 -12.48
CA GLY A 16 -17.00 -38.52 -11.76
C GLY A 16 -16.77 -37.06 -11.38
N ALA A 17 -16.60 -36.81 -10.09
CA ALA A 17 -15.98 -35.59 -9.61
C ALA A 17 -14.46 -35.74 -9.78
N ALA A 18 -13.93 -35.26 -10.90
CA ALA A 18 -12.49 -35.06 -11.03
C ALA A 18 -12.05 -34.02 -9.98
N ALA A 19 -11.22 -34.43 -9.03
CA ALA A 19 -10.60 -33.51 -8.08
C ALA A 19 -9.70 -32.53 -8.86
N ALA A 20 -10.01 -31.24 -8.80
CA ALA A 20 -9.21 -30.21 -9.45
C ALA A 20 -7.80 -30.16 -8.85
N SER A 21 -6.78 -30.05 -9.71
CA SER A 21 -5.38 -29.96 -9.27
C SER A 21 -5.13 -28.65 -8.52
N HIS A 22 -4.16 -28.64 -7.60
CA HIS A 22 -3.75 -27.44 -6.86
C HIS A 22 -3.42 -26.27 -7.80
N LYS A 23 -2.90 -26.56 -9.00
CA LYS A 23 -2.62 -25.57 -10.06
C LYS A 23 -3.90 -24.91 -10.60
N ASP A 24 -4.98 -25.67 -10.74
CA ASP A 24 -6.29 -25.17 -11.20
C ASP A 24 -6.97 -24.30 -10.13
N VAL A 25 -6.79 -24.66 -8.86
CA VAL A 25 -7.27 -23.85 -7.74
C VAL A 25 -6.53 -22.52 -7.69
N THR A 26 -5.20 -22.50 -7.79
CA THR A 26 -4.41 -21.26 -7.81
C THR A 26 -4.74 -20.37 -9.02
N ALA A 27 -4.96 -20.96 -10.21
CA ALA A 27 -5.35 -20.19 -11.40
C ALA A 27 -6.72 -19.52 -11.25
N ARG A 28 -7.67 -20.18 -10.57
CA ARG A 28 -9.00 -19.60 -10.25
C ARG A 28 -8.93 -18.52 -9.17
N VAL A 29 -8.03 -18.66 -8.20
CA VAL A 29 -7.79 -17.64 -7.16
C VAL A 29 -7.19 -16.37 -7.78
N SER A 30 -6.16 -16.50 -8.64
CA SER A 30 -5.61 -15.34 -9.36
C SER A 30 -6.65 -14.64 -10.25
N LYS A 31 -7.55 -15.40 -10.89
CA LYS A 31 -8.60 -14.82 -11.75
C LYS A 31 -9.71 -14.08 -10.99
N LYS A 32 -9.95 -14.39 -9.71
CA LYS A 32 -11.03 -13.74 -8.93
C LYS A 32 -10.61 -12.39 -8.36
N VAL A 33 -9.31 -12.12 -8.20
CA VAL A 33 -8.82 -10.84 -7.68
C VAL A 33 -8.88 -9.72 -8.73
N GLU A 34 -8.88 -10.05 -10.03
CA GLU A 34 -8.84 -9.05 -11.10
C GLU A 34 -10.22 -8.60 -11.63
N ASN A 35 -11.31 -9.27 -11.25
CA ASN A 35 -12.63 -9.04 -11.87
C ASN A 35 -13.77 -8.64 -10.91
N GLY A 36 -13.44 -8.21 -9.70
CA GLY A 36 -14.37 -7.45 -8.86
C GLY A 36 -14.11 -5.97 -9.10
N GLY A 37 -15.10 -5.22 -9.60
CA GLY A 37 -15.08 -3.76 -9.70
C GLY A 37 -15.08 -3.06 -8.33
N GLY A 38 -14.21 -3.49 -7.42
CA GLY A 38 -13.84 -2.75 -6.22
C GLY A 38 -12.61 -1.92 -6.57
N SER A 39 -12.68 -0.60 -6.36
CA SER A 39 -11.49 0.23 -6.35
C SER A 39 -10.42 -0.44 -5.49
N ARG A 40 -9.17 -0.50 -5.98
CA ARG A 40 -8.04 -0.88 -5.12
C ARG A 40 -8.13 0.00 -3.87
N GLY A 41 -8.14 -0.64 -2.70
CA GLY A 41 -8.28 0.07 -1.43
C GLY A 41 -7.22 1.16 -1.28
N THR A 42 -7.59 2.26 -0.62
CA THR A 42 -6.66 3.36 -0.37
C THR A 42 -5.68 2.97 0.74
N VAL A 43 -4.38 2.96 0.43
CA VAL A 43 -3.30 2.79 1.42
C VAL A 43 -2.59 4.12 1.59
N VAL A 44 -2.68 4.68 2.79
CA VAL A 44 -2.09 5.98 3.14
C VAL A 44 -0.87 5.75 4.01
N CYS A 45 0.29 6.14 3.51
CA CYS A 45 1.59 5.94 4.16
C CYS A 45 2.12 7.27 4.69
N TYR A 46 2.41 7.35 5.98
CA TYR A 46 3.07 8.50 6.58
C TYR A 46 4.59 8.31 6.50
N TYR A 47 5.27 9.24 5.85
CA TYR A 47 6.73 9.34 5.89
C TYR A 47 7.12 10.34 6.97
N GLN A 48 7.84 9.86 7.98
CA GLN A 48 8.35 10.64 9.09
C GLN A 48 9.72 11.23 8.71
N THR A 49 9.82 12.54 8.51
CA THR A 49 11.04 13.18 8.01
C THR A 49 12.23 12.89 8.88
N TRP A 50 12.09 12.94 10.21
CA TRP A 50 13.16 12.67 11.17
C TRP A 50 13.77 11.25 11.10
N ALA A 51 13.17 10.32 10.35
CA ALA A 51 13.71 8.97 10.17
C ALA A 51 15.08 8.95 9.46
N TYR A 52 15.42 9.97 8.66
CA TYR A 52 16.72 10.06 7.98
C TYR A 52 17.90 10.24 8.95
N LYS A 53 17.64 10.71 10.18
CA LYS A 53 18.66 10.93 11.23
C LYS A 53 18.98 9.69 12.04
N ARG A 54 18.21 8.61 11.88
CA ARG A 54 18.43 7.38 12.66
C ARG A 54 19.80 6.78 12.33
N PRO A 55 20.50 6.19 13.31
CA PRO A 55 21.75 5.49 13.05
C PRO A 55 21.50 4.23 12.21
N ALA A 56 22.53 3.79 11.49
CA ALA A 56 22.50 2.51 10.79
C ALA A 56 22.22 1.36 11.78
N PRO A 57 21.46 0.32 11.39
CA PRO A 57 20.90 0.09 10.05
C PRO A 57 19.49 0.68 9.84
N MET A 58 18.99 1.49 10.78
CA MET A 58 17.60 1.96 10.81
C MET A 58 17.40 3.34 10.16
N LYS A 59 18.46 3.89 9.55
CA LYS A 59 18.38 5.09 8.72
C LYS A 59 17.37 4.83 7.59
N TYR A 60 16.45 5.76 7.41
CA TYR A 60 15.39 5.63 6.41
C TYR A 60 15.15 6.99 5.76
N ASP A 61 15.59 7.13 4.52
CA ASP A 61 15.44 8.34 3.70
C ASP A 61 14.25 8.21 2.74
N ILE A 62 14.00 9.24 1.94
CA ILE A 62 12.90 9.29 0.97
C ILE A 62 13.04 8.19 -0.09
N GLU A 63 14.28 7.87 -0.48
CA GLU A 63 14.58 6.87 -1.50
C GLU A 63 14.34 5.43 -1.01
N ASP A 64 14.25 5.23 0.31
CA ASP A 64 13.97 3.92 0.91
C ASP A 64 12.46 3.59 0.96
N ILE A 65 11.60 4.55 0.58
CA ILE A 65 10.15 4.37 0.61
C ILE A 65 9.70 3.32 -0.43
N PRO A 66 9.03 2.22 -0.03
CA PRO A 66 8.47 1.26 -0.96
C PRO A 66 7.16 1.80 -1.57
N VAL A 67 7.29 2.75 -2.51
CA VAL A 67 6.17 3.55 -3.04
C VAL A 67 5.04 2.70 -3.62
N ASP A 68 5.34 1.56 -4.24
CA ASP A 68 4.34 0.68 -4.86
C ASP A 68 3.36 0.05 -3.86
N LEU A 69 3.65 0.13 -2.55
CA LEU A 69 2.74 -0.31 -1.50
C LEU A 69 1.71 0.76 -1.10
N CYS A 70 1.90 2.01 -1.53
CA CYS A 70 1.15 3.17 -1.08
C CYS A 70 0.36 3.80 -2.24
N SER A 71 -0.91 4.14 -2.01
CA SER A 71 -1.66 4.98 -2.96
C SER A 71 -1.52 6.47 -2.64
N HIS A 72 -1.34 6.80 -1.36
CA HIS A 72 -1.07 8.15 -0.88
C HIS A 72 0.14 8.15 0.04
N LEU A 73 1.04 9.10 -0.14
CA LEU A 73 2.18 9.35 0.73
C LEU A 73 2.04 10.72 1.40
N ILE A 74 2.23 10.77 2.71
CA ILE A 74 2.10 11.98 3.51
C ILE A 74 3.45 12.36 4.09
N TYR A 75 3.97 13.53 3.70
CA TYR A 75 5.18 14.11 4.25
C TYR A 75 4.90 14.68 5.65
N SER A 76 5.56 14.13 6.67
CA SER A 76 5.24 14.39 8.08
C SER A 76 6.51 14.79 8.84
N PHE A 77 6.69 16.01 9.31
CA PHE A 77 5.74 17.13 9.32
C PHE A 77 6.41 18.43 8.88
N VAL A 78 5.59 19.36 8.41
CA VAL A 78 5.92 20.79 8.37
C VAL A 78 5.17 21.50 9.49
N GLY A 79 5.59 22.71 9.79
CA GLY A 79 5.03 23.51 10.86
C GLY A 79 4.17 24.67 10.41
N LEU A 80 3.69 25.41 11.40
CA LEU A 80 3.11 26.74 11.23
C LEU A 80 3.89 27.78 12.06
N ASP A 81 4.31 28.87 11.42
CA ASP A 81 4.96 29.99 12.11
C ASP A 81 3.96 30.77 12.97
N ASN A 82 4.29 30.97 14.24
CA ASN A 82 3.38 31.53 15.24
C ASN A 82 3.22 33.07 15.17
N LYS A 83 3.85 33.72 14.19
CA LYS A 83 3.77 35.19 14.01
C LYS A 83 3.13 35.55 12.67
N THR A 84 3.59 34.89 11.61
CA THR A 84 3.19 35.13 10.23
C THR A 84 2.06 34.22 9.77
N TRP A 85 1.78 33.13 10.51
CA TRP A 85 0.77 32.13 10.15
C TRP A 85 1.03 31.48 8.80
N THR A 86 2.30 31.38 8.41
CA THR A 86 2.75 30.74 7.18
C THR A 86 3.30 29.35 7.47
N VAL A 87 3.20 28.45 6.49
CA VAL A 87 3.79 27.11 6.57
C VAL A 87 5.31 27.25 6.59
N ASN A 88 5.97 26.58 7.53
CA ASN A 88 7.42 26.58 7.65
C ASN A 88 7.98 25.15 7.71
N ASN A 89 9.22 24.99 7.27
CA ASN A 89 9.92 23.72 7.40
C ASN A 89 10.45 23.57 8.84
N ILE A 90 10.22 22.41 9.45
CA ILE A 90 10.65 22.13 10.83
C ILE A 90 12.14 21.75 10.85
N ASP A 91 12.61 21.05 9.83
CA ASP A 91 13.98 20.54 9.75
C ASP A 91 14.71 21.15 8.55
N GLU A 92 15.29 22.35 8.72
CA GLU A 92 15.96 23.07 7.63
C GLU A 92 17.09 22.27 6.97
N ASP A 93 17.79 21.43 7.75
CA ASP A 93 18.88 20.61 7.22
C ASP A 93 18.38 19.55 6.23
N PHE A 94 17.17 19.04 6.43
CA PHE A 94 16.57 18.05 5.54
C PHE A 94 15.73 18.68 4.44
N ASP A 95 14.84 19.58 4.83
CA ASP A 95 13.84 20.16 3.94
C ASP A 95 14.47 21.15 2.96
N ASN A 96 15.41 21.98 3.42
CA ASN A 96 16.03 23.02 2.60
C ASN A 96 17.36 22.55 2.02
N LYS A 97 18.31 22.11 2.84
CA LYS A 97 19.68 21.81 2.37
C LYS A 97 19.77 20.51 1.56
N GLN A 98 18.91 19.53 1.88
CA GLN A 98 18.82 18.26 1.16
C GLN A 98 17.57 18.16 0.28
N ASP A 99 16.85 19.27 0.12
CA ASP A 99 15.67 19.37 -0.74
C ASP A 99 14.60 18.29 -0.48
N GLY A 100 14.42 17.89 0.79
CA GLY A 100 13.59 16.75 1.19
C GLY A 100 12.19 16.79 0.57
N LEU A 101 11.48 17.92 0.68
CA LEU A 101 10.13 18.05 0.12
C LEU A 101 10.13 17.89 -1.41
N ARG A 102 11.14 18.44 -2.11
CA ARG A 102 11.25 18.32 -3.58
C ARG A 102 11.53 16.87 -3.99
N ARG A 103 12.42 16.17 -3.28
CA ARG A 103 12.72 14.75 -3.50
C ARG A 103 11.47 13.89 -3.28
N PHE A 104 10.72 14.15 -2.22
CA PHE A 104 9.48 13.45 -1.91
C PHE A 104 8.43 13.60 -3.01
N VAL A 105 8.18 14.82 -3.47
CA VAL A 105 7.24 15.07 -4.58
C VAL A 105 7.72 14.45 -5.90
N ALA A 106 9.03 14.39 -6.11
CA ALA A 106 9.63 13.81 -7.31
C ALA A 106 9.42 12.29 -7.43
N LEU A 107 9.03 11.58 -6.36
CA LEU A 107 8.63 10.16 -6.42
C LEU A 107 7.51 9.92 -7.45
N LYS A 108 6.63 10.91 -7.64
CA LYS A 108 5.55 10.86 -8.64
C LYS A 108 6.06 10.76 -10.09
N LYS A 109 7.30 11.15 -10.37
CA LYS A 109 7.90 10.98 -11.70
C LYS A 109 8.06 9.51 -12.07
N LYS A 110 8.33 8.65 -11.08
CA LYS A 110 8.45 7.20 -11.25
C LYS A 110 7.12 6.47 -10.99
N HIS A 111 6.30 7.01 -10.08
CA HIS A 111 5.02 6.43 -9.69
C HIS A 111 3.88 7.43 -9.98
N PRO A 112 3.42 7.56 -11.24
CA PRO A 112 2.47 8.61 -11.65
C PRO A 112 1.08 8.49 -11.01
N HIS A 113 0.73 7.31 -10.46
CA HIS A 113 -0.52 7.08 -9.74
C HIS A 113 -0.46 7.52 -8.27
N LEU A 114 0.74 7.81 -7.74
CA LEU A 114 0.94 8.20 -6.35
C LEU A 114 0.38 9.60 -6.10
N LYS A 115 -0.36 9.75 -5.00
CA LYS A 115 -0.76 11.05 -4.46
C LYS A 115 0.14 11.43 -3.29
N THR A 116 0.69 12.64 -3.32
CA THR A 116 1.53 13.17 -2.24
C THR A 116 0.78 14.25 -1.49
N LEU A 117 0.73 14.17 -0.16
CA LEU A 117 0.17 15.19 0.73
C LEU A 117 1.21 15.66 1.74
N LEU A 118 0.92 16.78 2.38
CA LEU A 118 1.73 17.41 3.39
C LEU A 118 0.94 17.45 4.70
N ALA A 119 1.53 16.96 5.80
CA ALA A 119 0.94 17.07 7.13
C ALA A 119 1.57 18.25 7.87
N ILE A 120 0.71 19.16 8.35
CA ILE A 120 1.10 20.32 9.16
C ILE A 120 0.82 20.00 10.63
N GLY A 121 1.79 20.22 11.52
CA GLY A 121 1.65 19.99 12.97
C GLY A 121 2.44 18.78 13.44
N GLY A 122 1.77 17.84 14.11
CA GLY A 122 2.41 16.74 14.82
C GLY A 122 2.62 17.03 16.31
N TRP A 123 3.07 16.03 17.06
CA TRP A 123 3.17 16.14 18.53
C TRP A 123 4.11 17.26 18.97
N ASP A 124 5.29 17.36 18.35
CA ASP A 124 6.33 18.32 18.74
C ASP A 124 5.98 19.78 18.38
N GLU A 125 5.09 20.00 17.42
CA GLU A 125 4.61 21.34 17.06
C GLU A 125 3.63 21.93 18.10
N GLY A 126 3.01 21.07 18.91
CA GLY A 126 1.99 21.44 19.89
C GLY A 126 0.68 21.96 19.28
N GLY A 127 -0.37 22.03 20.11
CA GLY A 127 -1.72 22.40 19.66
C GLY A 127 -2.07 23.89 19.72
N ARG A 128 -1.42 24.66 20.60
CA ARG A 128 -1.88 26.02 20.98
C ARG A 128 -1.96 27.01 19.82
N LYS A 129 -1.12 26.86 18.79
CA LYS A 129 -1.14 27.74 17.61
C LYS A 129 -2.22 27.37 16.58
N TYR A 130 -2.98 26.30 16.82
CA TYR A 130 -4.02 25.79 15.91
C TYR A 130 -5.45 25.94 16.49
N SER A 131 -5.61 26.50 17.70
CA SER A 131 -6.89 26.57 18.43
C SER A 131 -7.10 27.90 19.14
#